data_AF-A0A2W5ZEK1-F1
#
_entry.id   AF-A0A2W5ZEK1-F1
#
_cell.length_a   1.000
_cell.length_b   1.000
_cell.length_c   1.000
_cell.angle_alpha   90.00
_cell.angle_beta   90.00
_cell.angle_gamma   90.00
#
_symmetry.space_group_name_H-M   'P 1'
#
loop_
_entity.id
_entity.type
_entity.pdbx_description
1 polymer ?
#
loop_
_entity_poly.entity_id
_entity_poly.type
_entity_poly.pdbx_seq_one_letter_code
_entity_poly.pdbx_strand_id
1 'polypeptide(L)'
;MARVEVLGPKGPFPYGGVDRSTWMRNQLGVAAEILDNPGGGLLFATQTIGQVKAALGGQSGSSKLVDLLDQAEEQVVRRQFAHARALLSEVLRHLETVAET
;
A
#
# COMPACT_ATOMS: atom_id res chain seq x y z
N MET A 1 26.11 26.88 -1.50
CA MET A 1 24.94 26.03 -1.79
C MET A 1 25.44 24.64 -2.15
N ALA A 2 24.91 23.58 -1.54
CA ALA A 2 25.31 22.21 -1.86
C ALA A 2 24.75 21.79 -3.23
N ARG A 3 25.60 21.17 -4.06
CA ARG A 3 25.23 20.72 -5.40
C ARG A 3 24.44 19.42 -5.28
N VAL A 4 23.19 19.41 -5.77
CA VAL A 4 22.37 18.19 -5.84
C VAL A 4 22.89 17.32 -6.98
N GLU A 5 23.30 16.09 -6.67
CA GLU A 5 23.70 15.10 -7.67
C GLU A 5 22.43 14.45 -8.25
N VAL A 6 22.23 14.59 -9.57
CA VAL A 6 21.06 14.04 -10.28
C VAL A 6 21.48 12.75 -10.97
N LEU A 7 21.02 11.61 -10.45
CA LEU A 7 21.39 10.25 -10.89
C LEU A 7 20.75 9.80 -12.23
N GLY A 8 20.32 10.75 -13.06
CA GLY A 8 19.57 10.49 -14.29
C GLY A 8 18.08 10.25 -14.07
N PRO A 9 17.30 10.07 -15.16
CA PRO A 9 15.87 9.80 -15.06
C PRO A 9 15.63 8.45 -14.38
N LYS A 10 14.64 8.40 -13.48
CA LYS A 10 14.12 7.10 -13.00
C LYS A 10 13.62 6.36 -14.24
N GLY A 11 14.38 5.35 -14.66
CA GLY A 11 14.01 4.49 -15.79
C GLY A 11 12.65 3.81 -15.56
N PRO A 12 12.12 3.06 -16.55
CA PRO A 12 10.82 2.39 -16.46
C PRO A 12 10.89 1.14 -15.56
N PHE A 13 11.44 1.29 -14.36
CA PHE A 13 11.58 0.21 -13.41
C PHE A 13 10.21 -0.07 -12.78
N PRO A 14 9.75 -1.33 -12.77
CA PRO A 14 8.59 -1.72 -11.98
C PRO A 14 8.73 -1.18 -10.56
N TYR A 15 7.63 -0.68 -10.01
CA TYR A 15 7.57 -0.19 -8.63
C TYR A 15 8.58 0.94 -8.31
N GLY A 16 9.08 1.65 -9.32
CA GLY A 16 10.05 2.74 -9.14
C GLY A 16 11.45 2.28 -8.77
N GLY A 17 11.79 1.00 -9.00
CA GLY A 17 13.13 0.45 -8.79
C GLY A 17 13.37 -0.17 -7.41
N VAL A 18 12.35 -0.24 -6.55
CA VAL A 18 12.40 -1.03 -5.30
C VAL A 18 11.74 -2.39 -5.52
N ASP A 19 12.00 -3.34 -4.61
CA ASP A 19 11.31 -4.62 -4.66
C ASP A 19 9.79 -4.45 -4.38
N ARG A 20 9.01 -5.39 -4.91
CA ARG A 20 7.54 -5.33 -4.84
C ARG A 20 7.03 -5.30 -3.39
N SER A 21 7.66 -6.03 -2.47
CA SER A 21 7.23 -6.08 -1.07
C SER A 21 7.41 -4.73 -0.39
N THR A 22 8.60 -4.14 -0.51
CA THR A 22 8.90 -2.80 -0.03
C THR A 22 7.97 -1.76 -0.62
N TRP A 23 7.71 -1.83 -1.93
CA TRP A 23 6.74 -0.95 -2.58
C TRP A 23 5.34 -1.07 -1.98
N MET A 24 4.81 -2.29 -1.83
CA MET A 24 3.48 -2.51 -1.24
C MET A 24 3.38 -1.96 0.18
N ARG A 25 4.40 -2.20 1.02
CA ARG A 25 4.44 -1.68 2.39
C ARG A 25 4.43 -0.16 2.42
N ASN A 26 5.25 0.49 1.59
CA ASN A 26 5.29 1.94 1.49
C ASN A 26 3.94 2.51 1.04
N GLN A 27 3.30 1.89 0.04
CA GLN A 27 1.97 2.28 -0.42
C GLN A 27 0.93 2.18 0.70
N LEU A 28 0.84 1.04 1.39
CA LEU A 28 -0.13 0.85 2.47
C LEU A 28 0.16 1.75 3.68
N GLY A 29 1.43 2.07 3.95
CA GLY A 29 1.84 3.05 4.96
C GLY A 29 1.29 4.45 4.66
N VAL A 30 1.47 4.93 3.42
CA VAL A 30 0.90 6.21 2.97
C VAL A 30 -0.63 6.20 3.07
N ALA A 31 -1.28 5.11 2.66
CA ALA A 31 -2.73 4.99 2.81
C ALA A 31 -3.15 5.10 4.28
N ALA A 32 -2.45 4.44 5.21
CA ALA A 32 -2.75 4.52 6.64
C ALA A 32 -2.57 5.93 7.22
N GLU A 33 -1.49 6.63 6.85
CA GLU A 33 -1.23 8.03 7.25
C GLU A 33 -2.34 8.98 6.77
N ILE A 34 -2.84 8.78 5.55
CA ILE A 34 -3.98 9.54 5.04
C ILE A 34 -5.22 9.30 5.90
N LEU A 35 -5.48 8.07 6.35
CA LEU A 35 -6.66 7.76 7.18
C LEU A 35 -6.62 8.43 8.57
N ASP A 36 -5.45 8.84 9.06
CA ASP A 36 -5.35 9.64 10.28
C ASP A 36 -5.85 11.08 10.09
N ASN A 37 -5.76 11.60 8.85
CA ASN A 37 -6.20 12.95 8.48
C ASN A 37 -6.87 12.94 7.09
N PRO A 38 -8.08 12.35 6.96
CA PRO A 38 -8.62 11.86 5.69
C PRO A 38 -8.91 12.93 4.63
N GLY A 39 -9.09 14.19 5.04
CA GLY A 39 -9.19 15.40 4.21
C GLY A 39 -9.54 15.21 2.73
N GLY A 40 -8.72 15.80 1.84
CA GLY A 40 -8.79 15.56 0.39
C GLY A 40 -8.04 14.30 -0.05
N GLY A 41 -7.36 13.62 0.88
CA GLY A 41 -6.49 12.47 0.60
C GLY A 41 -7.24 11.15 0.40
N LEU A 42 -8.51 11.07 0.78
CA LEU A 42 -9.25 9.81 0.87
C LEU A 42 -9.30 9.01 -0.45
N LEU A 43 -9.45 9.70 -1.59
CA LEU A 43 -9.42 9.06 -2.91
C LEU A 43 -8.04 8.45 -3.21
N PHE A 44 -6.96 9.12 -2.78
CA PHE A 44 -5.62 8.58 -2.93
C PHE A 44 -5.45 7.32 -2.08
N ALA A 45 -5.95 7.30 -0.83
CA ALA A 45 -5.88 6.11 0.01
C ALA A 45 -6.59 4.90 -0.63
N THR A 46 -7.81 5.08 -1.17
CA THR A 46 -8.52 3.98 -1.85
C THR A 46 -7.82 3.53 -3.12
N GLN A 47 -7.32 4.46 -3.95
CA GLN A 47 -6.54 4.14 -5.15
C GLN A 47 -5.26 3.36 -4.81
N THR A 48 -4.55 3.78 -3.76
CA THR A 48 -3.33 3.11 -3.29
C THR A 48 -3.63 1.68 -2.82
N ILE A 49 -4.71 1.47 -2.06
CA ILE A 49 -5.18 0.13 -1.68
C ILE A 49 -5.47 -0.73 -2.92
N GLY A 50 -6.20 -0.17 -3.90
CA GLY A 50 -6.52 -0.85 -5.17
C GLY A 50 -5.28 -1.24 -5.98
N GLN A 51 -4.26 -0.38 -6.02
CA GLN A 51 -3.00 -0.68 -6.70
C GLN A 51 -2.25 -1.85 -6.06
N VAL A 52 -2.22 -1.92 -4.73
CA VAL A 52 -1.59 -3.03 -4.01
C VAL A 52 -2.37 -4.34 -4.22
N LYS A 53 -3.70 -4.29 -4.21
CA LYS A 53 -4.54 -5.46 -4.56
C LYS A 53 -4.23 -5.99 -5.96
N ALA A 54 -4.15 -5.09 -6.95
CA ALA A 54 -3.81 -5.47 -8.31
C ALA A 54 -2.41 -6.11 -8.41
N ALA A 55 -1.43 -5.61 -7.64
CA ALA A 55 -0.07 -6.16 -7.61
C ALA A 55 0.02 -7.55 -6.92
N LEU A 56 -0.93 -7.86 -6.02
CA LEU A 56 -1.09 -9.18 -5.40
C LEU A 56 -1.85 -10.18 -6.29
N GLY A 57 -2.57 -9.68 -7.29
CA GLY A 57 -3.33 -10.49 -8.24
C GLY A 57 -2.43 -11.48 -8.99
N GLY A 58 -2.79 -12.76 -8.95
CA GLY A 58 -2.04 -13.84 -9.61
C GLY A 58 -0.91 -14.45 -8.79
N GLN A 59 -0.68 -14.00 -7.54
CA GLN A 59 0.28 -14.65 -6.63
C GLN A 59 -0.39 -15.77 -5.83
N SER A 60 0.19 -16.98 -5.84
CA SER A 60 -0.27 -18.06 -4.97
C SER A 60 -0.15 -17.66 -3.49
N GLY A 61 -1.21 -17.85 -2.71
CA GLY A 61 -1.24 -17.52 -1.28
C GLY A 61 -1.59 -16.06 -0.95
N SER A 62 -1.84 -15.20 -1.94
CA SER A 62 -2.22 -13.80 -1.68
C SER A 62 -3.71 -13.58 -1.38
N SER A 63 -4.55 -14.61 -1.47
CA SER A 63 -6.02 -14.49 -1.32
C SER A 63 -6.42 -13.81 -0.01
N LYS A 64 -5.84 -14.23 1.11
CA LYS A 64 -6.11 -13.61 2.42
C LYS A 64 -5.76 -12.11 2.43
N LEU A 65 -4.66 -11.73 1.80
CA LEU A 65 -4.24 -10.32 1.75
C LEU A 65 -5.20 -9.50 0.89
N VAL A 66 -5.66 -10.06 -0.23
CA VAL A 66 -6.66 -9.43 -1.10
C VAL A 66 -7.98 -9.24 -0.34
N ASP A 67 -8.47 -10.26 0.37
CA ASP A 67 -9.71 -10.19 1.14
C ASP A 67 -9.64 -9.12 2.27
N LEU A 68 -8.49 -9.00 2.93
CA LEU A 68 -8.27 -7.97 3.95
C LEU A 68 -8.25 -6.56 3.33
N LEU A 69 -7.65 -6.41 2.15
CA LEU A 69 -7.60 -5.13 1.44
C LEU A 69 -8.96 -4.74 0.86
N ASP A 70 -9.76 -5.69 0.39
CA ASP A 70 -11.16 -5.46 -0.02
C ASP A 70 -11.99 -4.92 1.15
N GLN A 71 -11.88 -5.55 2.31
CA GLN A 71 -12.54 -5.07 3.53
C GLN A 71 -12.03 -3.69 3.95
N ALA A 72 -10.72 -3.45 3.87
CA ALA A 72 -10.15 -2.15 4.22
C ALA A 72 -10.73 -1.05 3.32
N GLU A 73 -10.76 -1.27 2.01
CA GLU A 73 -11.33 -0.33 1.03
C GLU A 73 -12.81 -0.02 1.32
N GLU A 74 -13.61 -1.05 1.59
CA GLU A 74 -15.01 -0.91 2.01
C GLU A 74 -15.15 -0.04 3.28
N GLN A 75 -14.32 -0.27 4.29
CA GLN A 75 -14.33 0.53 5.52
C GLN A 75 -13.91 1.98 5.26
N VAL A 76 -12.95 2.23 4.36
CA VAL A 76 -12.54 3.58 3.96
C VAL A 76 -13.71 4.32 3.30
N VAL A 77 -14.42 3.68 2.37
CA VAL A 77 -15.62 4.26 1.71
C VAL A 77 -16.72 4.58 2.73
N ARG A 78 -16.95 3.69 3.70
CA ARG A 78 -17.91 3.88 4.80
C ARG A 78 -17.44 4.84 5.90
N ARG A 79 -16.27 5.45 5.73
CA ARG A 79 -15.62 6.35 6.70
C ARG A 79 -15.36 5.73 8.08
N GLN A 80 -15.20 4.40 8.12
CA GLN A 80 -14.84 3.63 9.32
C GLN A 80 -13.31 3.53 9.46
N PHE A 81 -12.64 4.68 9.61
CA PHE A 81 -11.18 4.79 9.48
C PHE A 81 -10.39 4.01 10.52
N ALA A 82 -10.92 3.85 11.74
CA ALA A 82 -10.27 3.01 12.76
C ALA A 82 -10.21 1.53 12.32
N HIS A 83 -11.32 0.99 11.79
CA HIS A 83 -11.36 -0.39 11.29
C HIS A 83 -10.51 -0.57 10.04
N ALA A 84 -10.57 0.38 9.11
CA ALA A 84 -9.71 0.38 7.92
C ALA A 84 -8.23 0.30 8.32
N ARG A 85 -7.76 1.12 9.26
CA ARG A 85 -6.37 1.08 9.75
C ARG A 85 -6.00 -0.24 10.41
N ALA A 86 -6.90 -0.84 11.18
CA ALA A 86 -6.67 -2.14 11.79
C ALA A 86 -6.44 -3.23 10.73
N LEU A 87 -7.26 -3.22 9.67
CA LEU A 87 -7.12 -4.13 8.54
C LEU A 87 -5.81 -3.89 7.76
N LEU A 88 -5.46 -2.64 7.47
CA LEU A 88 -4.19 -2.29 6.81
C LEU A 88 -2.98 -2.74 7.65
N SER A 89 -3.05 -2.60 8.97
CA SER A 89 -2.00 -3.06 9.88
C SER A 89 -1.86 -4.59 9.87
N GLU A 90 -2.98 -5.32 9.75
CA GLU A 90 -2.95 -6.77 9.62
C GLU A 90 -2.30 -7.21 8.29
N VAL A 91 -2.62 -6.53 7.19
CA VAL A 91 -1.98 -6.78 5.89
C VAL A 91 -0.48 -6.55 5.97
N LEU A 92 -0.04 -5.44 6.58
CA LEU A 92 1.38 -5.12 6.76
C LEU A 92 2.13 -6.22 7.52
N ARG A 93 1.56 -6.73 8.62
CA ARG A 93 2.14 -7.86 9.37
C ARG A 93 2.27 -9.12 8.52
N HIS A 94 1.29 -9.42 7.66
CA HIS A 94 1.36 -10.59 6.78
C HIS A 94 2.38 -10.41 5.65
N LEU A 95 2.55 -9.19 5.13
CA LEU A 95 3.59 -8.88 4.15
C LEU A 95 5.01 -8.99 4.72
N GLU A 96 5.18 -8.84 6.04
CA GLU A 96 6.44 -9.13 6.74
C GLU A 96 6.78 -10.61 6.69
N THR A 97 5.81 -11.48 7.00
CA THR A 97 6.03 -12.92 7.07
C THR A 97 6.29 -13.56 5.71
N VAL A 98 5.67 -13.05 4.63
CA VAL A 98 5.82 -13.61 3.27
C VAL A 98 7.15 -13.21 2.61
N ALA A 99 7.81 -12.14 3.07
CA ALA A 99 9.07 -11.66 2.48
C ALA A 99 10.31 -12.42 2.98
N GLU A 100 10.18 -13.21 4.05
CA GLU A 100 11.27 -14.00 4.65
C GLU A 100 11.32 -15.45 4.13
N THR A 101 10.43 -15.82 3.20
CA THR A 101 10.34 -17.18 2.61
C THR A 101 10.71 -17.14 1.14
#